data_AF-A0A3B8X371-F1
#
_entry.id   AF-A0A3B8X371-F1
#
_cell.length_a   1.000
_cell.length_b   1.000
_cell.length_c   1.000
_cell.angle_alpha   90.00
_cell.angle_beta   90.00
_cell.angle_gamma   90.00
#
_symmetry.space_group_name_H-M   'P 1'
#
loop_
_entity.id
_entity.type
_entity.pdbx_description
1 polymer ?
#
loop_
_entity_poly.entity_id
_entity_poly.type
_entity_poly.pdbx_seq_one_letter_code
_entity_poly.pdbx_strand_id
1 'polypeptide(L)'
;FLRRISSLSYKAIPPSYRLEHRLNPIVNFAIMPIFALANAGVEITDPSYFNVFKAIDPVTGSVGLGVFLGLLLGKPLGITAASWLAIRFKVGAMPSKASWPMLFAVACLGGIGFTMSIFVDTLSFAGPDIAPEVTQHLRDAGKIAVLMGSLSAGILGSILISFVAKIEKKK
;
A
#
# COMPACT_ATOMS: atom_id res chain seq x y z
N PHE A 1 45.16 -10.42 -7.05
CA PHE A 1 44.81 -10.67 -5.64
C PHE A 1 43.40 -10.17 -5.29
N LEU A 2 43.12 -8.87 -5.40
CA LEU A 2 41.80 -8.27 -5.06
C LEU A 2 40.60 -8.86 -5.82
N ARG A 3 40.73 -9.16 -7.13
CA ARG A 3 39.68 -9.85 -7.91
C ARG A 3 39.37 -11.29 -7.42
N ARG A 4 40.33 -11.93 -6.75
CA ARG A 4 40.17 -13.29 -6.20
C ARG A 4 39.38 -13.23 -4.89
N ILE A 5 39.70 -12.26 -4.03
CA ILE A 5 38.97 -11.96 -2.79
C ILE A 5 37.52 -11.56 -3.10
N SER A 6 37.27 -10.69 -4.10
CA SER A 6 35.90 -10.31 -4.46
C SER A 6 35.08 -11.50 -4.99
N SER A 7 35.69 -12.41 -5.76
CA SER A 7 35.00 -13.60 -6.26
C SER A 7 34.64 -14.60 -5.15
N LEU A 8 35.48 -14.71 -4.11
CA LEU A 8 35.25 -15.60 -2.96
C LEU A 8 34.19 -15.01 -2.02
N SER A 9 34.26 -13.71 -1.71
CA SER A 9 33.18 -13.02 -0.99
C SER A 9 31.85 -13.11 -1.73
N TYR A 10 31.84 -12.95 -3.05
CA TYR A 10 30.61 -13.05 -3.84
C TYR A 10 30.00 -14.46 -3.84
N LYS A 11 30.84 -15.50 -3.80
CA LYS A 11 30.40 -16.90 -3.66
C LYS A 11 29.93 -17.25 -2.25
N ALA A 12 30.37 -16.52 -1.23
CA ALA A 12 29.92 -16.70 0.15
C ALA A 12 28.54 -16.08 0.42
N ILE A 13 28.05 -15.20 -0.45
CA ILE A 13 26.71 -14.62 -0.34
C ILE A 13 25.67 -15.66 -0.81
N PRO A 14 24.58 -15.87 -0.04
CA PRO A 14 23.50 -16.77 -0.44
C PRO A 14 22.98 -16.48 -1.86
N PRO A 15 22.68 -17.52 -2.66
CA PRO A 15 22.19 -17.35 -4.02
C PRO A 15 20.86 -16.59 -4.08
N SER A 16 20.00 -16.74 -3.06
CA SER A 16 18.74 -16.01 -2.91
C SER A 16 18.96 -14.50 -2.83
N TYR A 17 19.87 -14.06 -1.95
CA TYR A 17 20.20 -12.65 -1.78
C TYR A 17 20.77 -12.05 -3.06
N ARG A 18 21.62 -12.80 -3.77
CA ARG A 18 22.16 -12.37 -5.07
C ARG A 18 21.08 -12.21 -6.13
N LEU A 19 20.07 -13.08 -6.14
CA LEU A 19 18.96 -13.01 -7.08
C LEU A 19 18.05 -11.82 -6.75
N GLU A 20 17.67 -11.65 -5.49
CA GLU A 20 16.87 -10.51 -5.02
C GLU A 20 17.53 -9.18 -5.41
N HIS A 21 18.83 -9.03 -5.13
CA HIS A 21 19.56 -7.81 -5.44
C HIS A 21 19.64 -7.52 -6.95
N ARG A 22 19.63 -8.56 -7.80
CA ARG A 22 19.59 -8.42 -9.26
C ARG A 22 18.18 -8.11 -9.78
N LEU A 23 17.15 -8.65 -9.15
CA LEU A 23 15.75 -8.44 -9.56
C LEU A 23 15.22 -7.08 -9.11
N ASN A 24 15.60 -6.60 -7.93
CA ASN A 24 15.14 -5.32 -7.37
C ASN A 24 15.16 -4.14 -8.35
N PRO A 25 16.24 -3.85 -9.10
CA PRO A 25 16.22 -2.76 -10.07
C PRO A 25 15.24 -2.99 -11.23
N ILE A 26 15.16 -4.22 -11.76
CA ILE A 26 14.24 -4.55 -12.86
C ILE A 26 12.79 -4.41 -12.38
N VAL A 27 12.50 -4.91 -11.18
CA VAL A 27 11.16 -4.82 -10.58
C VAL A 27 10.77 -3.37 -10.35
N ASN A 28 11.63 -2.57 -9.71
CA ASN A 28 11.30 -1.21 -9.30
C ASN A 28 11.24 -0.22 -10.48
N PHE A 29 12.09 -0.39 -11.50
CA PHE A 29 12.19 0.57 -12.61
C PHE A 29 11.49 0.13 -13.91
N ALA A 30 11.18 -1.15 -14.08
CA ALA A 30 10.47 -1.64 -15.26
C ALA A 30 9.11 -2.26 -14.90
N ILE A 31 9.10 -3.30 -14.07
CA ILE A 31 7.87 -4.09 -13.84
C ILE A 31 6.81 -3.26 -13.12
N MET A 32 7.16 -2.58 -12.02
CA MET A 32 6.20 -1.79 -11.23
C MET A 32 5.60 -0.61 -12.02
N PRO A 33 6.38 0.21 -12.75
CA PRO A 33 5.81 1.26 -13.59
C PRO A 33 4.92 0.73 -14.71
N ILE A 34 5.33 -0.33 -15.41
CA ILE A 34 4.53 -0.95 -16.49
C ILE A 34 3.22 -1.51 -15.92
N PHE A 35 3.29 -2.22 -14.79
CA PHE A 35 2.12 -2.76 -14.11
C PHE A 35 1.15 -1.65 -13.69
N ALA A 36 1.68 -0.59 -13.07
CA ALA A 36 0.88 0.56 -12.67
C ALA A 36 0.22 1.22 -13.89
N LEU A 37 0.95 1.46 -14.98
CA LEU A 37 0.40 2.07 -16.18
C LEU A 37 -0.69 1.20 -16.82
N ALA A 38 -0.50 -0.13 -16.86
CA ALA A 38 -1.45 -1.06 -17.45
C ALA A 38 -2.75 -1.22 -16.64
N ASN A 39 -2.67 -1.15 -15.30
CA ASN A 39 -3.80 -1.47 -14.41
C ASN A 39 -4.43 -0.26 -13.72
N ALA A 40 -3.70 0.85 -13.59
CA ALA A 40 -4.23 2.09 -13.01
C ALA A 40 -5.05 2.91 -14.02
N GLY A 41 -5.14 2.49 -15.29
CA GLY A 41 -6.10 3.03 -16.23
C GLY A 41 -7.53 2.84 -15.69
N VAL A 42 -8.21 3.95 -15.49
CA VAL A 42 -9.63 4.00 -15.13
C VAL A 42 -10.36 4.76 -16.23
N GLU A 43 -11.41 4.16 -16.76
CA GLU A 43 -12.30 4.84 -17.69
C GLU A 43 -13.29 5.69 -16.89
N ILE A 44 -13.08 7.01 -16.87
CA ILE A 44 -13.97 7.94 -16.16
C ILE A 44 -15.07 8.35 -17.12
N THR A 45 -16.10 7.51 -17.25
CA THR A 45 -17.26 7.77 -18.11
C THR A 45 -18.33 8.63 -17.43
N ASP A 46 -18.36 8.68 -16.10
CA ASP A 46 -19.34 9.45 -15.32
C ASP A 46 -18.65 10.23 -14.16
N PRO A 47 -18.89 11.54 -14.00
CA PRO A 47 -18.47 12.30 -12.82
C PRO A 47 -18.95 11.72 -11.48
N SER A 48 -19.96 10.84 -11.48
CA SER A 48 -20.45 10.13 -10.31
C SER A 48 -19.39 9.26 -9.62
N TYR A 49 -18.36 8.78 -10.32
CA TYR A 49 -17.27 7.99 -9.72
C TYR A 49 -16.38 8.77 -8.75
N PHE A 50 -16.27 10.09 -8.90
CA PHE A 50 -15.54 10.93 -7.95
C PHE A 50 -16.31 11.12 -6.64
N ASN A 51 -17.61 10.84 -6.65
CA ASN A 51 -18.44 10.89 -5.47
C ASN A 51 -18.33 9.57 -4.68
N VAL A 52 -17.11 9.23 -4.24
CA VAL A 52 -16.82 8.09 -3.34
C VAL A 52 -17.70 8.11 -2.08
N PHE A 53 -18.23 9.28 -1.71
CA PHE A 53 -19.09 9.50 -0.54
C PHE A 53 -20.60 9.53 -0.85
N LYS A 54 -21.03 9.56 -2.13
CA LYS A 54 -22.45 9.71 -2.48
C LYS A 54 -23.03 8.34 -2.83
N ALA A 55 -23.70 7.76 -1.85
CA ALA A 55 -24.41 6.48 -1.89
C ALA A 55 -25.68 6.53 -2.75
N ILE A 56 -25.58 6.94 -4.03
CA ILE A 56 -26.76 6.95 -4.92
C ILE A 56 -27.10 5.53 -5.39
N ASP A 57 -26.13 4.61 -5.39
CA ASP A 57 -26.36 3.20 -5.64
C ASP A 57 -25.88 2.35 -4.44
N PRO A 58 -26.76 1.58 -3.76
CA PRO A 58 -26.42 0.84 -2.53
C PRO A 58 -25.24 -0.13 -2.68
N VAL A 59 -25.02 -0.63 -3.90
CA VAL A 59 -24.00 -1.65 -4.19
C VAL A 59 -22.68 -1.01 -4.64
N THR A 60 -22.71 0.03 -5.48
CA THR A 60 -21.49 0.60 -6.07
C THR A 60 -20.83 1.65 -5.17
N GLY A 61 -21.63 2.48 -4.47
CA GLY A 61 -21.10 3.50 -3.56
C GLY A 61 -20.47 2.92 -2.28
N SER A 62 -20.90 1.73 -1.86
CA SER A 62 -20.41 1.06 -0.65
C SER A 62 -19.01 0.48 -0.82
N VAL A 63 -18.68 -0.02 -2.02
CA VAL A 63 -17.35 -0.59 -2.32
C VAL A 63 -16.26 0.48 -2.28
N GLY A 64 -16.45 1.60 -2.99
CA GLY A 64 -15.46 2.68 -3.03
C GLY A 64 -15.18 3.26 -1.64
N LEU A 65 -16.22 3.52 -0.84
CA LEU A 65 -16.07 4.01 0.52
C LEU A 65 -15.39 2.97 1.44
N GLY A 66 -15.74 1.70 1.30
CA GLY A 66 -15.11 0.60 2.04
C GLY A 66 -13.61 0.46 1.75
N VAL A 67 -13.24 0.52 0.47
CA VAL A 67 -11.82 0.49 0.05
C VAL A 67 -11.07 1.72 0.57
N PHE A 68 -11.65 2.91 0.42
CA PHE A 68 -11.05 4.16 0.88
C PHE A 68 -10.81 4.15 2.39
N LEU A 69 -11.85 3.85 3.19
CA LEU A 69 -11.73 3.80 4.66
C LEU A 69 -10.86 2.61 5.11
N GLY A 70 -10.89 1.49 4.40
CA GLY A 70 -10.03 0.35 4.67
C GLY A 70 -8.54 0.68 4.52
N LEU A 71 -8.19 1.46 3.49
CA LEU A 71 -6.82 1.94 3.31
C LEU A 71 -6.45 3.05 4.30
N LEU A 72 -7.33 4.03 4.51
CA LEU A 72 -7.03 5.22 5.30
C LEU A 72 -7.05 4.96 6.81
N LEU A 73 -8.00 4.15 7.29
CA LEU A 73 -8.20 3.87 8.72
C LEU A 73 -7.89 2.41 9.06
N GLY A 74 -8.34 1.48 8.22
CA GLY A 74 -8.16 0.04 8.46
C GLY A 74 -6.69 -0.35 8.57
N LYS A 75 -5.85 0.06 7.60
CA LYS A 75 -4.41 -0.27 7.61
C LYS A 75 -3.67 0.36 8.78
N PRO A 76 -3.78 1.66 9.10
CA PRO A 76 -3.03 2.24 10.20
C PRO A 76 -3.45 1.67 11.56
N LEU A 77 -4.77 1.48 11.78
CA LEU A 77 -5.29 0.87 13.00
C LEU A 77 -4.86 -0.60 13.11
N GLY A 78 -4.94 -1.37 12.02
CA GLY A 78 -4.54 -2.77 11.98
C GLY A 78 -3.05 -2.96 12.26
N ILE A 79 -2.18 -2.17 11.61
CA ILE A 79 -0.72 -2.23 11.83
C ILE A 79 -0.39 -1.85 13.27
N THR A 80 -1.00 -0.78 13.79
CA THR A 80 -0.74 -0.31 15.16
C THR A 80 -1.23 -1.32 16.20
N ALA A 81 -2.43 -1.87 16.04
CA ALA A 81 -3.00 -2.88 16.93
C ALA A 81 -2.19 -4.19 16.90
N ALA A 82 -1.81 -4.66 15.71
CA ALA A 82 -0.99 -5.86 15.56
C ALA A 82 0.39 -5.67 16.20
N SER A 83 1.02 -4.50 15.99
CA SER A 83 2.29 -4.15 16.63
C SER A 83 2.15 -4.07 18.15
N TRP A 84 1.04 -3.51 18.65
CA TRP A 84 0.74 -3.44 20.08
C TRP A 84 0.58 -4.83 20.70
N LEU A 85 -0.16 -5.73 20.06
CA LEU A 85 -0.30 -7.12 20.49
C LEU A 85 1.05 -7.83 20.49
N ALA A 86 1.85 -7.70 19.42
CA ALA A 86 3.15 -8.34 19.31
C ALA A 86 4.11 -7.91 20.43
N ILE A 87 4.12 -6.61 20.77
CA ILE A 87 4.93 -6.08 21.89
C ILE A 87 4.36 -6.55 23.23
N ARG A 88 3.03 -6.56 23.40
CA ARG A 88 2.38 -6.97 24.65
C ARG A 88 2.63 -8.44 24.99
N PHE A 89 2.61 -9.31 23.98
CA PHE A 89 2.91 -10.74 24.12
C PHE A 89 4.41 -11.07 24.09
N LYS A 90 5.30 -10.06 24.03
CA LYS A 90 6.76 -10.22 23.96
C LYS A 90 7.23 -11.05 22.74
N VAL A 91 6.44 -11.06 21.67
CA VAL A 91 6.79 -11.70 20.37
C VAL A 91 7.62 -10.74 19.50
N GLY A 92 7.51 -9.43 19.76
CA GLY A 92 8.32 -8.41 19.12
C GLY A 92 8.79 -7.34 20.11
N ALA A 93 9.74 -6.51 19.67
CA ALA A 93 10.25 -5.37 20.42
C ALA A 93 10.13 -4.09 19.59
N MET A 94 9.88 -2.97 20.26
CA MET A 94 9.91 -1.67 19.61
C MET A 94 11.34 -1.34 19.15
N PRO A 95 11.54 -0.86 17.91
CA PRO A 95 12.87 -0.50 17.42
C PRO A 95 13.55 0.54 18.31
N SER A 96 14.88 0.48 18.41
CA SER A 96 15.65 1.45 19.21
C SER A 96 15.40 2.87 18.71
N LYS A 97 15.00 3.77 19.63
CA LYS A 97 14.65 5.19 19.36
C LYS A 97 13.32 5.42 18.63
N ALA A 98 12.52 4.38 18.37
CA ALA A 98 11.16 4.57 17.86
C ALA A 98 10.20 4.88 19.03
N SER A 99 9.24 5.77 18.79
CA SER A 99 8.14 6.04 19.71
C SER A 99 6.81 5.52 19.15
N TRP A 100 5.81 5.39 20.01
CA TRP A 100 4.44 5.05 19.60
C TRP A 100 3.84 6.04 18.57
N PRO A 101 3.98 7.37 18.74
CA PRO A 101 3.57 8.33 17.71
C PRO A 101 4.26 8.11 16.37
N MET A 102 5.57 7.82 16.37
CA MET A 102 6.31 7.57 15.13
C MET A 102 5.87 6.26 14.47
N LEU A 103 5.60 5.22 15.26
CA LEU A 103 5.05 3.95 14.76
C LEU A 103 3.69 4.18 14.09
N PHE A 104 2.79 4.93 14.73
CA PHE A 104 1.49 5.26 14.14
C PHE A 104 1.63 6.09 12.85
N ALA A 105 2.54 7.07 12.83
CA ALA A 105 2.80 7.89 11.64
C ALA A 105 3.32 7.04 10.46
N VAL A 106 4.20 6.07 10.72
CA VAL A 106 4.66 5.10 9.72
C VAL A 106 3.55 4.14 9.32
N ALA A 107 2.69 3.71 10.25
CA ALA A 107 1.52 2.88 9.96
C ALA A 107 0.55 3.58 8.99
N CYS A 108 0.41 4.91 9.05
CA CYS A 108 -0.33 5.71 8.07
C CYS A 108 0.22 5.58 6.65
N LEU A 109 1.56 5.56 6.47
CA LEU A 109 2.16 5.27 5.16
C LEU A 109 1.87 3.84 4.68
N GLY A 110 1.68 2.90 5.62
CA GLY A 110 1.21 1.56 5.30
C GLY A 110 -0.15 1.55 4.58
N GLY A 111 -0.94 2.63 4.69
CA GLY A 111 -2.18 2.87 3.97
C GLY A 111 -2.04 3.06 2.44
N ILE A 112 -0.81 3.24 1.93
CA ILE A 112 -0.54 3.37 0.50
C ILE A 112 -0.66 2.00 -0.17
N GLY A 113 -1.86 1.67 -0.63
CA GLY A 113 -2.18 0.39 -1.26
C GLY A 113 -1.87 0.31 -2.75
N PHE A 114 -1.90 1.46 -3.45
CA PHE A 114 -1.72 1.66 -4.89
C PHE A 114 -1.73 0.37 -5.75
N THR A 115 -0.57 -0.15 -6.18
CA THR A 115 -0.49 -1.28 -7.10
C THR A 115 -1.03 -2.58 -6.53
N MET A 116 -0.74 -2.91 -5.27
CA MET A 116 -1.22 -4.15 -4.65
C MET A 116 -2.72 -4.12 -4.41
N SER A 117 -3.28 -2.95 -4.07
CA SER A 117 -4.72 -2.80 -3.89
C SER A 117 -5.47 -2.77 -5.22
N ILE A 118 -4.92 -2.16 -6.28
CA ILE A 118 -5.48 -2.28 -7.63
C ILE A 118 -5.47 -3.74 -8.09
N PHE A 119 -4.39 -4.47 -7.84
CA PHE A 119 -4.32 -5.89 -8.16
C PHE A 119 -5.41 -6.70 -7.44
N VAL A 120 -5.55 -6.50 -6.13
CA VAL A 120 -6.58 -7.19 -5.33
C VAL A 120 -7.99 -6.81 -5.80
N ASP A 121 -8.22 -5.55 -6.17
CA ASP A 121 -9.50 -5.09 -6.73
C ASP A 121 -9.85 -5.84 -8.02
N THR A 122 -8.88 -5.97 -8.95
CA THR A 122 -9.10 -6.72 -10.20
C THR A 122 -9.44 -8.19 -9.98
N LEU A 123 -8.86 -8.82 -8.93
CA LEU A 123 -9.14 -10.21 -8.57
C LEU A 123 -10.46 -10.38 -7.82
N SER A 124 -10.85 -9.39 -7.01
CA SER A 124 -12.04 -9.46 -6.15
C SER A 124 -13.33 -9.40 -6.96
N PHE A 125 -13.30 -8.72 -8.10
CA PHE A 125 -14.43 -8.56 -9.02
C PHE A 125 -14.16 -9.30 -10.35
N ALA A 126 -13.62 -10.51 -10.30
CA ALA A 126 -13.36 -11.37 -11.48
C ALA A 126 -14.38 -12.52 -11.64
N GLY A 127 -15.42 -12.58 -10.80
CA GLY A 127 -16.38 -13.69 -10.76
C GLY A 127 -17.31 -13.75 -11.98
N PRO A 128 -17.63 -14.97 -12.49
CA PRO A 128 -18.53 -15.17 -13.65
C PRO A 128 -20.01 -14.88 -13.34
N ASP A 129 -20.38 -14.75 -12.06
CA ASP A 129 -21.77 -14.61 -11.59
C ASP A 129 -22.32 -13.18 -11.69
N ILE A 130 -21.51 -12.21 -12.11
CA ILE A 130 -21.87 -10.79 -12.19
C ILE A 130 -21.84 -10.35 -13.66
N ALA A 131 -22.91 -9.68 -14.12
CA ALA A 131 -22.99 -9.14 -15.46
C ALA A 131 -21.73 -8.30 -15.81
N PRO A 132 -21.16 -8.46 -17.02
CA PRO A 132 -19.85 -7.89 -17.36
C PRO A 132 -19.80 -6.36 -17.22
N GLU A 133 -20.90 -5.67 -17.49
CA GLU A 133 -21.02 -4.21 -17.34
C GLU A 133 -20.91 -3.78 -15.86
N VAL A 134 -21.67 -4.42 -14.96
CA VAL A 134 -21.64 -4.14 -13.52
C VAL A 134 -20.26 -4.40 -12.92
N THR A 135 -19.61 -5.47 -13.37
CA THR A 135 -18.26 -5.84 -12.94
C THR A 135 -17.22 -4.78 -13.31
N GLN A 136 -17.31 -4.19 -14.50
CA GLN A 136 -16.40 -3.14 -14.92
C GLN A 136 -16.59 -1.87 -14.07
N HIS A 137 -17.84 -1.47 -13.83
CA HIS A 137 -18.15 -0.31 -12.98
C HIS A 137 -17.61 -0.46 -11.55
N LEU A 138 -17.71 -1.65 -10.95
CA LEU A 138 -17.18 -1.91 -9.60
C LEU A 138 -15.64 -1.80 -9.55
N ARG A 139 -14.94 -2.30 -10.58
CA ARG A 139 -13.48 -2.19 -10.67
C ARG A 139 -13.02 -0.75 -10.86
N ASP A 140 -13.71 0.02 -11.70
CA ASP A 140 -13.32 1.41 -11.94
C ASP A 140 -13.55 2.29 -10.69
N ALA A 141 -14.66 2.08 -9.99
CA ALA A 141 -14.91 2.71 -8.69
C ALA A 141 -13.89 2.29 -7.62
N GLY A 142 -13.54 1.00 -7.56
CA GLY A 142 -12.52 0.46 -6.67
C GLY A 142 -11.14 1.06 -6.91
N LYS A 143 -10.68 1.10 -8.17
CA LYS A 143 -9.43 1.76 -8.56
C LYS A 143 -9.39 3.23 -8.15
N ILE A 144 -10.46 4.01 -8.39
CA ILE A 144 -10.53 5.43 -7.97
C ILE A 144 -10.40 5.54 -6.46
N ALA A 145 -11.12 4.71 -5.70
CA ALA A 145 -11.02 4.69 -4.25
C ALA A 145 -9.61 4.32 -3.77
N VAL A 146 -8.93 3.37 -4.40
CA VAL A 146 -7.52 3.03 -4.11
C VAL A 146 -6.61 4.22 -4.37
N LEU A 147 -6.76 4.91 -5.50
CA LEU A 147 -5.96 6.08 -5.85
C LEU A 147 -6.16 7.21 -4.84
N MET A 148 -7.41 7.57 -4.54
CA MET A 148 -7.75 8.60 -3.56
C MET A 148 -7.29 8.23 -2.14
N GLY A 149 -7.50 6.98 -1.72
CA GLY A 149 -7.09 6.48 -0.41
C GLY A 149 -5.58 6.47 -0.26
N SER A 150 -4.85 6.01 -1.29
CA SER A 150 -3.38 5.98 -1.28
C SER A 150 -2.77 7.38 -1.25
N LEU A 151 -3.33 8.32 -2.02
CA LEU A 151 -2.90 9.72 -2.00
C LEU A 151 -3.15 10.36 -0.63
N SER A 152 -4.34 10.16 -0.06
CA SER A 152 -4.71 10.68 1.25
C SER A 152 -3.82 10.10 2.36
N ALA A 153 -3.58 8.79 2.34
CA ALA A 153 -2.70 8.11 3.28
C ALA A 153 -1.25 8.60 3.16
N GLY A 154 -0.76 8.80 1.93
CA GLY A 154 0.58 9.33 1.67
C GLY A 154 0.77 10.75 2.19
N ILE A 155 -0.21 11.64 1.96
CA ILE A 155 -0.18 13.02 2.46
C ILE A 155 -0.24 13.01 3.99
N LEU A 156 -1.21 12.33 4.59
CA LEU A 156 -1.38 12.27 6.05
C LEU A 156 -0.17 11.65 6.74
N GLY A 157 0.33 10.51 6.25
CA GLY A 157 1.50 9.85 6.80
C GLY A 157 2.75 10.73 6.72
N SER A 158 2.97 11.41 5.59
CA SER A 158 4.10 12.32 5.42
C SER A 158 4.04 13.53 6.37
N ILE A 159 2.85 14.12 6.54
CA ILE A 159 2.61 15.23 7.48
C ILE A 159 2.84 14.76 8.93
N LEU A 160 2.27 13.62 9.31
CA LEU A 160 2.40 13.07 10.66
C LEU A 160 3.86 12.74 10.99
N ILE A 161 4.59 12.12 10.07
CA ILE A 161 6.03 11.83 10.27
C ILE A 161 6.80 13.14 10.45
N SER A 162 6.57 14.13 9.59
CA SER A 162 7.27 15.41 9.67
C SER A 162 7.01 16.13 10.99
N PHE A 163 5.77 16.07 11.49
CA PHE A 163 5.37 16.67 12.75
C PHE A 163 5.96 15.94 13.96
N VAL A 164 5.84 14.61 14.01
CA VAL A 164 6.38 13.77 15.09
C VAL A 164 7.90 13.88 15.15
N ALA A 165 8.58 13.80 14.01
CA ALA A 165 10.03 13.93 13.93
C ALA A 165 10.53 15.28 14.46
N LYS A 166 9.76 16.36 14.23
CA LYS A 166 10.11 17.70 14.75
C LYS A 166 9.94 17.79 16.27
N ILE A 167 8.91 17.14 16.83
CA ILE A 167 8.69 17.08 18.28
C ILE A 167 9.79 16.27 18.96
N GLU A 168 10.17 15.13 18.39
CA GLU A 168 11.21 14.27 18.96
C GLU A 168 12.59 14.89 18.92
N LYS A 169 12.93 15.63 17.85
CA LYS A 169 14.21 16.38 17.78
C LYS A 169 14.32 17.49 18.83
N LYS A 170 13.21 17.94 19.41
CA LYS A 170 13.18 19.02 20.41
C LYS A 170 13.30 18.48 21.85
N LYS A 171 13.15 17.18 22.04
CA LYS A 171 13.36 16.50 23.33
C LYS A 171 14.81 16.07 23.48
#